data_AF-A0A2J2HDL2-F1
#
_entry.id   AF-A0A2J2HDL2-F1
#
_cell.length_a   1.000
_cell.length_b   1.000
_cell.length_c   1.000
_cell.angle_alpha   90.00
_cell.angle_beta   90.00
_cell.angle_gamma   90.00
#
_symmetry.space_group_name_H-M   'P 1'
#
loop_
_entity.id
_entity.type
_entity.pdbx_description
1 polymer ?
#
loop_
_entity_poly.entity_id
_entity_poly.type
_entity_poly.pdbx_seq_one_letter_code
_entity_poly.pdbx_strand_id
1 'polypeptide(L)'
;MMGEVEVGRAVRCAEEFLEYVLSHKEEFLANVARGDGVLKITTASIEHFIVDRCMPNGWWRKSSFFMRFYRHLINRLTELGFAVTFEGGGATRRIVARPIAEAQGIANLWAVKPRQKA
;
A
#
# COMPACT_ATOMS: atom_id res chain seq x y z
N MET A 1 10.78 -27.50 -1.90
CA MET A 1 9.53 -27.18 -2.61
C MET A 1 8.43 -26.51 -1.77
N MET A 2 8.36 -26.65 -0.42
CA MET A 2 7.35 -25.90 0.36
C MET A 2 7.60 -24.38 0.46
N GLY A 3 8.88 -23.95 0.46
CA GLY A 3 9.24 -22.54 0.63
C GLY A 3 8.83 -21.63 -0.53
N GLU A 4 8.88 -22.11 -1.77
CA GLU A 4 8.52 -21.33 -2.98
C GLU A 4 7.01 -21.09 -3.09
N VAL A 5 6.20 -22.06 -2.67
CA VAL A 5 4.73 -21.92 -2.64
C VAL A 5 4.32 -20.87 -1.62
N GLU A 6 4.98 -20.81 -0.45
CA GLU A 6 4.76 -19.76 0.54
C GLU A 6 5.25 -18.38 0.05
N VAL A 7 6.36 -18.30 -0.70
CA VAL A 7 6.83 -17.05 -1.32
C VAL A 7 5.80 -16.51 -2.31
N GLY A 8 5.34 -17.34 -3.24
CA GLY A 8 4.38 -16.92 -4.27
C GLY A 8 3.03 -16.48 -3.67
N ARG A 9 2.61 -17.08 -2.55
CA ARG A 9 1.39 -16.65 -1.84
C ARG A 9 1.53 -15.28 -1.17
N ALA A 10 2.67 -15.01 -0.53
CA ALA A 10 2.90 -13.72 0.12
C ALA A 10 2.97 -12.57 -0.89
N VAL A 11 3.59 -12.80 -2.04
CA VAL A 11 3.68 -11.82 -3.14
C VAL A 11 2.29 -11.51 -3.70
N ARG A 12 1.53 -12.53 -4.12
CA ARG A 12 0.18 -12.33 -4.66
C ARG A 12 -0.75 -11.62 -3.67
N CYS A 13 -0.71 -12.02 -2.40
CA CYS A 13 -1.53 -11.36 -1.38
C CYS A 13 -1.17 -9.87 -1.21
N ALA A 14 0.12 -9.52 -1.33
CA ALA A 14 0.55 -8.13 -1.28
C ALA A 14 0.09 -7.33 -2.51
N GLU A 15 0.06 -7.95 -3.69
CA GLU A 15 -0.48 -7.34 -4.91
C GLU A 15 -1.98 -7.09 -4.79
N GLU A 16 -2.76 -8.10 -4.38
CA GLU A 16 -4.21 -7.96 -4.16
C GLU A 16 -4.53 -6.91 -3.10
N PHE A 17 -3.74 -6.86 -2.02
CA PHE A 17 -3.91 -5.84 -0.98
C PHE A 17 -3.58 -4.45 -1.50
N LEU A 18 -2.55 -4.30 -2.32
CA LEU A 18 -2.23 -3.02 -2.94
C LEU A 18 -3.35 -2.55 -3.87
N GLU A 19 -3.91 -3.45 -4.68
CA GLU A 19 -5.08 -3.15 -5.51
C GLU A 19 -6.28 -2.71 -4.67
N TYR A 20 -6.52 -3.37 -3.53
CA TYR A 20 -7.54 -2.97 -2.57
C TYR A 20 -7.30 -1.55 -2.05
N VAL A 21 -6.09 -1.24 -1.59
CA VAL A 21 -5.71 0.09 -1.09
C VAL A 21 -5.90 1.16 -2.17
N LEU A 22 -5.54 0.87 -3.42
CA LEU A 22 -5.62 1.84 -4.51
C LEU A 22 -7.05 2.02 -5.05
N SER A 23 -7.91 1.02 -4.92
CA SER A 23 -9.33 1.11 -5.28
C SER A 23 -10.19 1.75 -4.17
N HIS A 24 -9.75 1.66 -2.92
CA HIS A 24 -10.44 2.19 -1.74
C HIS A 24 -9.61 3.27 -1.04
N LYS A 25 -8.90 4.12 -1.80
CA LYS A 25 -7.93 5.10 -1.27
C LYS A 25 -8.48 5.95 -0.13
N GLU A 26 -9.76 6.33 -0.19
CA GLU A 26 -10.41 7.16 0.81
C GLU A 26 -10.37 6.56 2.23
N GLU A 27 -10.43 5.22 2.36
CA GLU A 27 -10.30 4.52 3.64
C GLU A 27 -8.92 4.67 4.27
N PHE A 28 -7.90 4.95 3.44
CA PHE A 28 -6.49 4.99 3.85
C PHE A 28 -5.94 6.40 3.90
N LEU A 29 -6.67 7.43 3.47
CA LEU A 29 -6.17 8.80 3.46
C LEU A 29 -6.07 9.35 4.88
N ALA A 30 -4.87 9.82 5.24
CA ALA A 30 -4.58 10.38 6.57
C ALA A 30 -5.41 11.63 6.89
N ASN A 31 -5.79 12.39 5.86
CA ASN A 31 -6.59 13.61 5.92
C ASN A 31 -7.25 13.84 4.57
N VAL A 32 -8.45 13.29 4.34
CA VAL A 32 -9.23 13.52 3.11
C VAL A 32 -9.37 15.02 2.82
N ALA A 33 -9.52 15.84 3.87
CA ALA A 33 -9.66 17.30 3.77
C ALA A 33 -8.42 18.06 3.25
N ARG A 34 -7.20 17.51 3.38
CA ARG A 34 -5.97 18.19 2.91
C ARG A 34 -5.56 17.77 1.50
N GLY A 35 -6.11 16.68 0.96
CA GLY A 35 -5.81 16.22 -0.40
C GLY A 35 -4.33 15.90 -0.66
N ASP A 36 -3.54 15.64 0.39
CA ASP A 36 -2.09 15.41 0.29
C ASP A 36 -1.75 14.03 -0.31
N GLY A 37 -2.76 13.17 -0.51
CA GLY A 37 -2.63 11.85 -1.10
C GLY A 37 -1.86 10.86 -0.23
N VAL A 38 -1.62 11.17 1.05
CA VAL A 38 -0.85 10.33 1.96
C VAL A 38 -1.70 9.14 2.43
N LEU A 39 -1.26 7.94 2.09
CA LEU A 39 -1.89 6.70 2.51
C LEU A 39 -1.29 6.25 3.85
N LYS A 40 -2.16 5.95 4.82
CA LYS A 40 -1.84 5.37 6.12
C LYS A 40 -2.44 3.97 6.21
N ILE A 41 -1.58 2.98 6.00
CA ILE A 41 -1.97 1.57 6.02
C ILE A 41 -1.61 1.00 7.39
N THR A 42 -2.61 0.63 8.18
CA THR A 42 -2.40 0.11 9.54
C THR A 42 -2.03 -1.36 9.50
N THR A 43 -1.34 -1.84 10.54
CA THR A 43 -1.11 -3.28 10.70
C THR A 43 -2.44 -4.04 10.76
N ALA A 44 -3.45 -3.48 11.43
CA ALA A 44 -4.78 -4.10 11.53
C ALA A 44 -5.48 -4.26 10.17
N SER A 45 -5.42 -3.27 9.27
CA SER A 45 -6.04 -3.39 7.94
C SER A 45 -5.36 -4.46 7.08
N ILE A 46 -4.03 -4.59 7.19
CA ILE A 46 -3.26 -5.66 6.56
C ILE A 46 -3.68 -7.02 7.12
N GLU A 47 -3.74 -7.17 8.44
CA GLU A 47 -4.08 -8.43 9.09
C GLU A 47 -5.50 -8.89 8.75
N HIS A 48 -6.48 -7.98 8.82
CA HIS A 48 -7.86 -8.29 8.44
C HIS A 48 -7.93 -8.76 6.98
N PHE A 49 -7.31 -8.03 6.05
CA PHE A 49 -7.31 -8.44 4.65
C PHE A 49 -6.66 -9.81 4.42
N ILE A 50 -5.52 -10.06 5.04
CA ILE A 50 -4.82 -11.36 4.92
C ILE A 50 -5.71 -12.49 5.43
N VAL A 51 -6.37 -12.31 6.58
CA VAL A 51 -7.28 -13.33 7.16
C VAL A 51 -8.44 -13.60 6.22
N ASP A 52 -9.07 -12.55 5.70
CA ASP A 52 -10.30 -12.67 4.91
C ASP A 52 -10.06 -13.19 3.49
N ARG A 53 -8.93 -12.83 2.87
CA ARG A 53 -8.69 -13.07 1.44
C ARG A 53 -7.58 -14.07 1.14
N CYS A 54 -6.54 -14.10 1.95
CA CYS A 54 -5.32 -14.83 1.57
C CYS A 54 -5.11 -16.12 2.37
N MET A 55 -5.36 -16.08 3.68
CA MET A 55 -4.90 -17.11 4.61
C MET A 55 -5.73 -17.15 5.91
N PRO A 56 -6.97 -17.66 5.88
CA PRO A 56 -7.84 -17.70 7.06
C PRO A 56 -7.34 -18.64 8.17
N ASN A 57 -6.45 -19.59 7.84
CA ASN A 57 -5.93 -20.59 8.78
C ASN A 57 -4.85 -20.07 9.75
N GLY A 58 -4.52 -18.77 9.72
CA GLY A 58 -3.56 -18.15 10.63
C GLY A 58 -2.08 -18.40 10.32
N TRP A 59 -1.75 -19.15 9.25
CA TRP A 59 -0.35 -19.44 8.88
C TRP A 59 0.45 -18.20 8.47
N TRP A 60 -0.23 -17.09 8.17
CA TRP A 60 0.39 -15.80 7.87
C TRP A 60 1.14 -15.20 9.06
N ARG A 61 0.82 -15.65 10.28
CA ARG A 61 1.54 -15.27 11.51
C ARG A 61 2.99 -15.76 11.53
N LYS A 62 3.37 -16.69 10.64
CA LYS A 62 4.77 -17.04 10.43
C LYS A 62 5.52 -15.79 9.96
N SER A 63 6.59 -15.43 10.67
CA SER A 63 7.37 -14.21 10.39
C SER A 63 7.87 -14.14 8.94
N SER A 64 8.13 -15.27 8.29
CA SER A 64 8.58 -15.34 6.90
C SER A 64 7.52 -14.86 5.89
N PHE A 65 6.24 -15.19 6.09
CA PHE A 65 5.16 -14.72 5.22
C PHE A 65 5.00 -13.21 5.34
N PHE A 66 4.84 -12.74 6.59
CA PHE A 66 4.60 -11.33 6.87
C PHE A 66 5.75 -10.43 6.39
N MET A 67 7.00 -10.84 6.60
CA MET A 67 8.17 -10.11 6.10
C MET A 67 8.23 -10.04 4.58
N ARG A 68 7.84 -11.10 3.88
CA ARG A 68 7.80 -11.13 2.40
C ARG A 68 6.67 -10.26 1.86
N PHE A 69 5.49 -10.35 2.47
CA PHE A 69 4.35 -9.49 2.17
C PHE A 69 4.74 -8.01 2.29
N TYR A 70 5.29 -7.60 3.44
CA TYR A 70 5.69 -6.21 3.67
C TYR A 70 6.75 -5.75 2.68
N ARG A 71 7.80 -6.57 2.45
CA ARG A 71 8.85 -6.23 1.49
C ARG A 71 8.27 -6.00 0.10
N HIS A 72 7.38 -6.88 -0.35
CA HIS A 72 6.78 -6.75 -1.67
C HIS A 72 5.87 -5.51 -1.76
N LEU A 73 5.00 -5.31 -0.77
CA LEU A 73 4.11 -4.14 -0.71
C LEU A 73 4.89 -2.83 -0.74
N ILE A 74 5.96 -2.71 0.05
CA ILE A 74 6.81 -1.51 0.10
C ILE A 74 7.47 -1.27 -1.26
N ASN A 75 8.05 -2.31 -1.87
CA ASN A 75 8.67 -2.18 -3.19
C ASN A 75 7.67 -1.66 -4.23
N ARG A 76 6.46 -2.24 -4.28
CA ARG A 76 5.41 -1.81 -5.21
C ARG A 76 4.94 -0.39 -4.94
N LEU A 77 4.78 0.02 -3.68
CA LEU A 77 4.47 1.42 -3.34
C LEU A 77 5.58 2.37 -3.81
N THR A 78 6.85 2.00 -3.64
CA THR A 78 7.97 2.78 -4.14
C THR A 78 8.00 2.88 -5.65
N GLU A 79 7.75 1.78 -6.37
CA GLU A 79 7.63 1.78 -7.83
C GLU A 79 6.47 2.63 -8.34
N LEU A 80 5.40 2.77 -7.55
CA LEU A 80 4.27 3.67 -7.83
C LEU A 80 4.55 5.14 -7.45
N GLY A 81 5.77 5.47 -7.05
CA GLY A 81 6.18 6.84 -6.75
C GLY A 81 5.84 7.30 -5.33
N PHE A 82 5.67 6.38 -4.38
CA PHE A 82 5.52 6.72 -2.96
C PHE A 82 6.82 6.58 -2.19
N ALA A 83 7.15 7.61 -1.40
CA ALA A 83 8.11 7.49 -0.31
C ALA A 83 7.43 6.77 0.87
N VAL A 84 8.01 5.66 1.30
CA VAL A 84 7.43 4.81 2.34
C VAL A 84 8.19 4.96 3.65
N THR A 85 7.48 5.29 4.73
CA THR A 85 8.01 5.31 6.09
C THR A 85 7.13 4.50 7.03
N PHE A 86 7.60 4.30 8.27
CA PHE A 86 6.80 3.69 9.34
C PHE A 86 6.53 4.72 10.43
N GLU A 87 5.30 4.72 10.94
CA GLU A 87 4.91 5.47 12.13
C GLU A 87 4.39 4.51 13.20
N GLY A 88 4.47 4.93 14.47
CA GLY A 88 3.95 4.19 15.61
C GLY A 88 4.86 3.05 16.10
N GLY A 89 4.36 2.29 17.08
CA GLY A 89 5.06 1.16 17.69
C GLY A 89 4.11 0.03 18.09
N GLY A 90 4.62 -1.20 18.12
CA GLY A 90 3.83 -2.40 18.44
C GLY A 90 2.55 -2.50 17.60
N ALA A 91 1.40 -2.63 18.26
CA ALA A 91 0.08 -2.75 17.63
C ALA A 91 -0.37 -1.51 16.83
N THR A 92 0.27 -0.35 17.03
CA THR A 92 -0.07 0.90 16.32
C THR A 92 0.80 1.17 15.11
N ARG A 93 1.71 0.23 14.77
CA ARG A 93 2.60 0.39 13.63
C ARG A 93 1.79 0.50 12.33
N ARG A 94 2.13 1.49 11.51
CA ARG A 94 1.52 1.73 10.20
C ARG A 94 2.56 2.08 9.17
N ILE A 95 2.29 1.67 7.94
CA ILE A 95 3.01 2.15 6.76
C ILE A 95 2.43 3.52 6.39
N VAL A 96 3.30 4.48 6.13
CA VAL A 96 2.94 5.80 5.61
C VAL A 96 3.55 5.93 4.22
N ALA A 97 2.70 5.93 3.21
CA ALA A 97 3.11 6.09 1.81
C ALA A 97 2.75 7.50 1.35
N ARG A 98 3.78 8.33 1.15
CA ARG A 98 3.65 9.73 0.72
C ARG A 98 3.98 9.84 -0.76
N PRO A 99 3.11 10.41 -1.61
CA PRO A 99 3.46 10.66 -3.00
C PRO A 99 4.72 11.53 -3.09
N ILE A 100 5.70 11.14 -3.91
CA ILE A 100 6.87 11.95 -4.20
C ILE A 100 6.45 13.02 -5.22
N ALA A 101 6.87 14.27 -5.03
CA ALA A 101 6.41 15.42 -5.82
C ALA A 101 6.60 15.25 -7.34
N GLU A 102 7.59 14.47 -7.79
CA GLU A 102 7.78 14.13 -9.22
C GLU A 102 6.60 13.34 -9.79
N ALA A 103 5.94 12.47 -9.01
CA ALA A 103 4.74 11.75 -9.43
C ALA A 103 3.49 12.65 -9.48
N GLN A 104 3.42 13.68 -8.62
CA GLN A 104 2.33 14.66 -8.63
C GLN A 104 2.47 15.68 -9.77
N GLY A 105 3.71 16.04 -10.14
CA GLY A 105 4.00 16.96 -11.24
C GLY A 105 3.58 16.43 -12.61
N ILE A 106 3.75 15.14 -12.87
CA ILE A 106 3.35 14.52 -14.15
C ILE A 106 1.83 14.46 -14.28
N ALA A 107 1.08 14.11 -13.22
CA ALA A 107 -0.37 14.11 -13.24
C ALA A 107 -0.97 15.50 -13.50
N ASN A 108 -0.36 16.54 -12.92
CA ASN A 108 -0.80 17.93 -13.13
C ASN A 108 -0.45 18.48 -14.52
N LEU A 109 0.64 18.04 -15.14
CA LEU A 109 1.01 18.47 -16.50
C LEU A 109 0.03 17.96 -17.57
N TRP A 110 -0.63 16.82 -17.33
CA TRP A 110 -1.60 16.23 -18.26
C TRP A 110 -3.04 16.73 -18.00
N ALA A 111 -3.27 17.37 -16.86
CA ALA A 111 -4.56 17.98 -16.48
C ALA A 111 -4.73 19.44 -16.95
N VAL A 112 -3.68 20.07 -17.49
CA VAL A 112 -3.77 21.42 -18.04
C VAL A 112 -4.49 21.38 -19.39
N LYS A 113 -5.81 21.62 -19.39
CA LYS A 113 -6.55 21.94 -20.61
C LYS A 113 -5.94 23.20 -21.25
N PRO A 114 -5.78 23.24 -22.59
CA PRO A 114 -5.29 24.43 -23.26
C PRO A 114 -6.23 25.60 -22.97
N ARG A 115 -5.66 26.69 -22.48
CA ARG A 115 -6.36 27.95 -22.19
C ARG A 115 -6.97 28.43 -23.50
N GLN A 116 -8.29 28.30 -23.67
CA GLN A 116 -8.98 28.96 -24.78
C GLN A 116 -8.84 30.46 -24.57
N LYS A 117 -8.13 31.12 -25.51
CA LYS A 117 -8.15 32.57 -25.66
C LYS A 117 -9.52 32.95 -26.21
N ALA A 118 -10.22 33.83 -25.51
CA ALA A 118 -11.24 34.70 -26.05
C ALA A 118 -10.77 36.14 -25.82
#